data_AF-A0A2P1PSL7-F1
#
_entry.id   AF-A0A2P1PSL7-F1
#
_cell.length_a   1.000
_cell.length_b   1.000
_cell.length_c   1.000
_cell.angle_alpha   90.00
_cell.angle_beta   90.00
_cell.angle_gamma   90.00
#
_symmetry.space_group_name_H-M   'P 1'
#
loop_
_entity.id
_entity.type
_entity.pdbx_description
1 polymer ?
#
loop_
_entity_poly.entity_id
_entity_poly.type
_entity_poly.pdbx_seq_one_letter_code
_entity_poly.pdbx_strand_id
1 'polypeptide(L)'
;MLTIQLLPPARVNDQIARPQSLWLLLRLCLAADAPTGEDWLLADELRDAHPQASHLRMLISRAFSDFANWGVQVGWGLDRSREPSWLARAKRNRGPFWLAPGERNRIRINIGERPARPEEVRLWLGMAAPARSKKSRQSILAATGPDYWFRYAKARRDMLDGQLIVDAEHGALAGFRMAAKQTSDRRMQALALLQQAMVWRRAGNADAAMQVLDELTRLRRPQSGAEIGWLGAMAEVVRAWCAYAERNLAEAERLLQAARVDPRWRAHFQYHPRVQTEQANLQALIHRARALDANRPGPQRMQDAAQAIQHYRSALSLAHEAELFDGAASAASNLGWTLWLFQHSDISVPDTEDDMPLRWIALASWLAETHGNALSAWNQIYLLRMVRAGGPSAEGPDMPGFRAWPVLSPAAYRQQVAPIAIPKQPSRWLDVVRAMQAEIDRGSRQIDALQRANVLLELAWYEAYEGEPSASTRAVARLRQRLRELTEPDRAFFRAALGRLPARP
;
A
#
# COMPACT_ATOMS: atom_id res chain seq x y z
N MET A 1 -32.71 -23.82 30.25
CA MET A 1 -32.82 -23.78 28.78
C MET A 1 -33.68 -22.58 28.43
N LEU A 2 -33.25 -21.71 27.52
CA LEU A 2 -33.97 -20.51 27.11
C LEU A 2 -34.90 -20.85 25.95
N THR A 3 -36.19 -20.53 26.04
CA THR A 3 -37.15 -20.74 24.96
C THR A 3 -37.63 -19.39 24.41
N ILE A 4 -37.49 -19.20 23.11
CA ILE A 4 -37.92 -18.02 22.36
C ILE A 4 -39.12 -18.39 21.50
N GLN A 5 -40.22 -17.65 21.62
CA GLN A 5 -41.41 -17.78 20.76
C GLN A 5 -41.51 -16.55 19.85
N LEU A 6 -41.55 -16.77 18.53
CA LEU A 6 -41.54 -15.70 17.53
C LEU A 6 -42.92 -15.20 17.10
N LEU A 7 -44.00 -15.93 17.41
CA LEU A 7 -45.36 -15.47 17.13
C LEU A 7 -45.71 -14.22 17.97
N PRO A 8 -46.35 -13.18 17.39
CA PRO A 8 -46.74 -11.99 18.15
C PRO A 8 -47.75 -12.29 19.27
N PRO A 9 -47.58 -11.70 20.48
CA PRO A 9 -46.40 -10.97 20.92
C PRO A 9 -45.23 -11.92 21.16
N ALA A 10 -44.05 -11.59 20.64
CA ALA A 10 -42.88 -12.46 20.78
C ALA A 10 -42.42 -12.55 22.24
N ARG A 11 -42.01 -13.75 22.67
CA ARG A 11 -41.71 -14.06 24.07
C ARG A 11 -40.36 -14.73 24.27
N VAL A 12 -39.77 -14.51 25.43
CA VAL A 12 -38.61 -15.25 25.95
C VAL A 12 -39.00 -15.82 27.32
N ASN A 13 -38.96 -17.14 27.48
CA ASN A 13 -39.46 -17.86 28.66
C ASN A 13 -40.86 -17.36 29.10
N ASP A 14 -41.80 -17.33 28.15
CA ASP A 14 -43.20 -16.90 28.32
C ASP A 14 -43.43 -15.42 28.69
N GLN A 15 -42.36 -14.63 28.85
CA GLN A 15 -42.44 -13.18 29.07
C GLN A 15 -42.32 -12.42 27.75
N ILE A 16 -43.10 -11.34 27.60
CA ILE A 16 -43.05 -10.49 26.39
C ILE A 16 -41.65 -9.87 26.26
N ALA A 17 -41.01 -10.08 25.11
CA ALA A 17 -39.67 -9.61 24.84
C ALA A 17 -39.68 -8.34 24.00
N ARG A 18 -38.75 -7.42 24.29
CA ARG A 18 -38.60 -6.20 23.51
C ARG A 18 -38.09 -6.53 22.10
N PRO A 19 -38.73 -6.04 21.03
CA PRO A 19 -38.37 -6.39 19.66
C PRO A 19 -36.90 -6.18 19.31
N GLN A 20 -36.28 -5.08 19.75
CA GLN A 20 -34.87 -4.78 19.41
C GLN A 20 -33.89 -5.71 20.13
N SER A 21 -34.19 -6.09 21.37
CA SER A 21 -33.33 -6.98 22.16
C SER A 21 -33.44 -8.42 21.65
N LEU A 22 -34.66 -8.83 21.30
CA LEU A 22 -34.91 -10.11 20.66
C LEU A 22 -34.28 -10.19 19.25
N TRP A 23 -34.37 -9.13 18.46
CA TRP A 23 -33.72 -9.03 17.15
C TRP A 23 -32.21 -9.25 17.25
N LEU A 24 -31.55 -8.56 18.19
CA LEU A 24 -30.12 -8.70 18.44
C LEU A 24 -29.73 -10.13 18.84
N LEU A 25 -30.50 -10.75 19.74
CA LEU A 25 -30.24 -12.13 20.18
C LEU A 25 -30.40 -13.15 19.04
N LEU A 26 -31.47 -13.03 18.25
CA LEU A 26 -31.72 -13.93 17.12
C LEU A 26 -30.66 -13.78 16.02
N ARG A 27 -30.17 -12.57 15.76
CA ARG A 27 -29.03 -12.35 14.86
C ARG A 27 -27.76 -13.01 15.36
N LEU A 28 -27.48 -12.92 16.66
CA LEU A 28 -26.36 -13.58 17.30
C LEU A 28 -26.46 -15.12 17.25
N CYS A 29 -27.67 -15.67 17.40
CA CYS A 29 -27.91 -17.10 17.21
C CYS A 29 -27.64 -17.54 15.77
N LEU A 30 -28.11 -16.78 14.78
CA LEU A 30 -27.85 -17.07 13.36
C LEU A 30 -26.36 -16.94 13.00
N ALA A 31 -25.64 -16.00 13.62
CA ALA A 31 -24.20 -15.85 13.46
C ALA A 31 -23.44 -17.07 14.03
N ALA A 32 -23.80 -17.51 15.23
CA ALA A 32 -23.20 -18.69 15.86
C ALA A 32 -23.48 -20.02 15.12
N ASP A 33 -24.56 -20.08 14.33
CA ASP A 33 -24.92 -21.26 13.52
C ASP A 33 -24.31 -21.21 12.10
N ALA A 34 -23.59 -20.13 11.73
CA ALA A 34 -23.13 -19.92 10.36
C ALA A 34 -21.90 -20.79 10.02
N PRO A 35 -21.93 -21.59 8.93
CA PRO A 35 -20.81 -22.46 8.55
C PRO A 35 -19.57 -21.71 8.03
N THR A 36 -19.67 -20.39 7.84
CA THR A 36 -18.63 -19.52 7.28
C THR A 36 -17.69 -18.90 8.33
N GLY A 37 -17.88 -19.20 9.62
CA GLY A 37 -17.04 -18.67 10.71
C GLY A 37 -17.30 -17.20 11.08
N GLU A 38 -18.43 -16.64 10.65
CA GLU A 38 -18.90 -15.31 11.06
C GLU A 38 -19.70 -15.42 12.37
N ASP A 39 -19.05 -15.77 13.48
CA ASP A 39 -19.71 -15.99 14.78
C ASP A 39 -19.96 -14.68 15.56
N TRP A 40 -20.03 -13.55 14.88
CA TRP A 40 -20.18 -12.23 15.49
C TRP A 40 -21.17 -11.35 14.72
N LEU A 41 -21.73 -10.38 15.43
CA LEU A 41 -22.58 -9.34 14.88
C LEU A 41 -21.92 -7.97 15.05
N LEU A 42 -21.93 -7.14 14.01
CA LEU A 42 -21.32 -5.82 14.07
C LEU A 42 -22.29 -4.74 14.55
N ALA A 43 -21.73 -3.71 15.19
CA ALA A 43 -22.50 -2.54 15.60
C ALA A 43 -23.07 -1.74 14.42
N ASP A 44 -22.45 -1.83 13.24
CA ASP A 44 -22.94 -1.19 12.02
C ASP A 44 -24.15 -1.95 11.44
N GLU A 45 -24.18 -3.29 11.49
CA GLU A 45 -25.37 -4.08 11.11
C GLU A 45 -26.59 -3.78 12.00
N LEU A 46 -26.35 -3.55 13.29
CA LEU A 46 -27.39 -3.12 14.23
C LEU A 46 -27.90 -1.71 13.92
N ARG A 47 -27.06 -0.84 13.35
CA ARG A 47 -27.45 0.52 12.94
C ARG A 47 -28.30 0.49 11.68
N ASP A 48 -27.94 -0.33 10.71
CA ASP A 48 -28.67 -0.48 9.45
C ASP A 48 -30.05 -1.12 9.66
N ALA A 49 -30.17 -2.05 10.60
CA ALA A 49 -31.45 -2.66 10.97
C ALA A 49 -32.37 -1.75 11.79
N HIS A 50 -31.82 -0.72 12.45
CA HIS A 50 -32.55 0.22 13.27
C HIS A 50 -32.16 1.68 12.95
N PRO A 51 -32.42 2.16 11.72
CA PRO A 51 -31.98 3.48 11.26
C PRO A 51 -32.64 4.64 12.03
N GLN A 52 -33.80 4.40 12.63
CA GLN A 52 -34.52 5.39 13.46
C GLN A 52 -34.04 5.44 14.93
N ALA A 53 -33.08 4.60 15.33
CA ALA A 53 -32.55 4.62 16.70
C ALA A 53 -31.51 5.74 16.86
N SER A 54 -31.97 6.94 17.22
CA SER A 54 -31.13 8.13 17.46
C SER A 54 -29.99 7.92 18.47
N HIS A 55 -30.10 6.92 19.35
CA HIS A 55 -29.07 6.56 20.33
C HIS A 55 -28.79 5.05 20.37
N LEU A 56 -28.04 4.54 19.40
CA LEU A 56 -27.56 3.15 19.32
C LEU A 56 -26.95 2.63 20.64
N ARG A 57 -26.22 3.49 21.36
CA ARG A 57 -25.65 3.17 22.68
C ARG A 57 -26.72 2.73 23.68
N MET A 58 -27.85 3.42 23.74
CA MET A 58 -28.93 3.12 24.67
C MET A 58 -29.65 1.81 24.30
N LEU A 59 -29.85 1.56 23.00
CA LEU A 59 -30.41 0.29 22.50
C LEU A 59 -29.53 -0.88 22.94
N ILE A 60 -28.22 -0.80 22.71
CA ILE A 60 -27.25 -1.84 23.10
C ILE A 60 -27.24 -2.02 24.62
N SER A 61 -27.22 -0.95 25.40
CA SER A 61 -27.27 -1.05 26.86
C SER A 61 -28.53 -1.75 27.37
N ARG A 62 -29.69 -1.47 26.78
CA ARG A 62 -30.97 -2.11 27.12
C ARG A 62 -30.99 -3.59 26.72
N ALA A 63 -30.51 -3.92 25.53
CA ALA A 63 -30.44 -5.31 25.09
C ALA A 63 -29.52 -6.16 25.98
N PHE A 64 -28.37 -5.63 26.39
CA PHE A 64 -27.49 -6.31 27.35
C PHE A 64 -28.12 -6.49 28.74
N SER A 65 -29.00 -5.58 29.16
CA SER A 65 -29.78 -5.76 30.39
C SER A 65 -30.80 -6.90 30.25
N ASP A 66 -31.46 -6.99 29.10
CA ASP A 66 -32.39 -8.10 28.83
C ASP A 66 -31.66 -9.44 28.74
N PHE A 67 -30.48 -9.47 28.10
CA PHE A 67 -29.67 -10.70 28.04
C PHE A 67 -29.28 -11.18 29.43
N ALA A 68 -28.87 -10.27 30.31
CA ALA A 68 -28.60 -10.61 31.70
C ALA A 68 -29.86 -11.17 32.41
N ASN A 69 -31.03 -10.55 32.21
CA ASN A 69 -32.30 -11.02 32.78
C ASN A 69 -32.74 -12.38 32.21
N TRP A 70 -32.41 -12.66 30.95
CA TRP A 70 -32.67 -13.94 30.29
C TRP A 70 -31.60 -14.99 30.63
N GLY A 71 -30.53 -14.62 31.34
CA GLY A 71 -29.42 -15.52 31.66
C GLY A 71 -28.58 -15.91 30.44
N VAL A 72 -28.53 -15.04 29.42
CA VAL A 72 -27.72 -15.20 28.21
C VAL A 72 -26.43 -14.41 28.32
N GLN A 73 -25.30 -15.08 28.08
CA GLN A 73 -24.00 -14.43 28.08
C GLN A 73 -23.61 -13.96 26.67
N VAL A 74 -23.45 -12.64 26.54
CA VAL A 74 -23.05 -11.98 25.29
C VAL A 74 -21.79 -11.17 25.55
N GLY A 75 -20.74 -11.43 24.77
CA GLY A 75 -19.50 -10.67 24.78
C GLY A 75 -19.46 -9.55 23.74
N TRP A 76 -18.48 -8.67 23.86
CA TRP A 76 -18.18 -7.64 22.86
C TRP A 76 -16.69 -7.40 22.71
N GLY A 77 -16.28 -6.91 21.53
CA GLY A 77 -14.88 -6.74 21.18
C GLY A 77 -14.29 -7.98 20.51
N LEU A 78 -13.05 -7.86 20.05
CA LEU A 78 -12.41 -8.82 19.15
C LEU A 78 -11.85 -10.07 19.87
N ASP A 79 -11.66 -10.00 21.19
CA ASP A 79 -11.13 -11.11 21.99
C ASP A 79 -12.28 -11.95 22.57
N ARG A 80 -12.58 -13.08 21.91
CA ARG A 80 -13.62 -14.05 22.29
C ARG A 80 -13.20 -15.01 23.40
N SER A 81 -11.90 -15.04 23.72
CA SER A 81 -11.37 -15.92 24.78
C SER A 81 -11.60 -15.34 26.17
N ARG A 82 -11.94 -14.04 26.25
CA ARG A 82 -12.24 -13.35 27.48
C ARG A 82 -13.63 -13.67 27.99
N GLU A 83 -13.73 -13.89 29.29
CA GLU A 83 -15.01 -14.05 29.97
C GLU A 83 -15.86 -12.76 29.80
N PRO A 84 -17.13 -12.86 29.33
CA PRO A 84 -17.97 -11.68 29.10
C PRO A 84 -18.15 -10.78 30.34
N SER A 85 -18.07 -11.36 31.54
CA SER A 85 -18.16 -10.62 32.81
C SER A 85 -16.96 -9.71 33.08
N TRP A 86 -15.80 -9.98 32.47
CA TRP A 86 -14.56 -9.21 32.63
C TRP A 86 -14.41 -8.08 31.61
N LEU A 87 -15.33 -7.97 30.65
CA LEU A 87 -15.28 -6.95 29.61
C LEU A 87 -15.69 -5.57 30.16
N ALA A 88 -14.84 -4.57 29.92
CA ALA A 88 -15.11 -3.19 30.33
C ALA A 88 -16.36 -2.64 29.60
N ARG A 89 -17.31 -2.09 30.36
CA ARG A 89 -18.55 -1.52 29.80
C ARG A 89 -18.29 -0.36 28.83
N ALA A 90 -17.15 0.32 29.00
CA ALA A 90 -16.67 1.34 28.07
C ALA A 90 -16.44 0.72 26.68
N LYS A 91 -16.94 1.39 25.63
CA LYS A 91 -16.85 0.96 24.21
C LYS A 91 -17.73 -0.24 23.82
N ARG A 92 -18.61 -0.75 24.70
CA ARG A 92 -19.59 -1.80 24.33
C ARG A 92 -20.40 -1.46 23.08
N ASN A 93 -20.72 -0.18 22.90
CA ASN A 93 -21.48 0.29 21.74
C ASN A 93 -20.74 0.18 20.39
N ARG A 94 -19.45 -0.19 20.38
CA ARG A 94 -18.65 -0.32 19.16
C ARG A 94 -18.68 -1.74 18.57
N GLY A 95 -19.13 -2.74 19.33
CA GLY A 95 -19.06 -4.15 18.93
C GLY A 95 -17.61 -4.60 18.62
N PRO A 96 -17.42 -5.70 17.87
CA PRO A 96 -18.44 -6.70 17.51
C PRO A 96 -19.09 -7.34 18.74
N PHE A 97 -20.21 -8.05 18.56
CA PHE A 97 -20.93 -8.79 19.60
C PHE A 97 -20.91 -10.28 19.29
N TRP A 98 -20.85 -11.14 20.29
CA TRP A 98 -20.80 -12.59 20.10
C TRP A 98 -21.43 -13.33 21.28
N LEU A 99 -21.97 -14.54 21.04
CA LEU A 99 -22.45 -15.43 22.10
C LEU A 99 -21.26 -16.11 22.78
N ALA A 100 -21.29 -16.22 24.11
CA ALA A 100 -20.27 -16.98 24.83
C ALA A 100 -20.29 -18.47 24.42
N PRO A 101 -19.17 -19.19 24.54
CA PRO A 101 -19.09 -20.60 24.18
C PRO A 101 -20.21 -21.43 24.84
N GLY A 102 -20.93 -22.22 24.05
CA GLY A 102 -22.02 -23.08 24.53
C GLY A 102 -23.38 -22.39 24.74
N GLU A 103 -23.46 -21.05 24.74
CA GLU A 103 -24.72 -20.32 24.91
C GLU A 103 -25.74 -20.65 23.82
N ARG A 104 -25.28 -20.77 22.58
CA ARG A 104 -26.15 -21.11 21.45
C ARG A 104 -26.92 -22.41 21.68
N ASN A 105 -26.29 -23.42 22.27
CA ASN A 105 -26.89 -24.73 22.54
C ASN A 105 -27.99 -24.68 23.62
N ARG A 106 -28.00 -23.61 24.44
CA ARG A 106 -28.98 -23.41 25.52
C ARG A 106 -30.24 -22.68 25.02
N ILE A 107 -30.26 -22.19 23.78
CA ILE A 107 -31.33 -21.37 23.20
C ILE A 107 -32.15 -22.19 22.20
N ARG A 108 -33.46 -22.31 22.45
CA ARG A 108 -34.44 -22.90 21.55
C ARG A 108 -35.33 -21.81 20.97
N ILE A 109 -35.44 -21.77 19.65
CA ILE A 109 -36.27 -20.79 18.93
C ILE A 109 -37.43 -21.56 18.32
N ASN A 110 -38.65 -21.14 18.62
CA ASN A 110 -39.89 -21.78 18.19
C ASN A 110 -40.77 -20.80 17.41
N ILE A 111 -41.60 -21.36 16.53
CA ILE A 111 -42.74 -20.69 15.89
C ILE A 111 -43.97 -21.56 16.19
N GLY A 112 -44.84 -21.09 17.06
CA GLY A 112 -45.93 -21.92 17.59
C GLY A 112 -45.36 -23.09 18.39
N GLU A 113 -45.84 -24.30 18.14
CA GLU A 113 -45.45 -25.51 18.89
C GLU A 113 -44.21 -26.23 18.32
N ARG A 114 -43.63 -25.72 17.22
CA ARG A 114 -42.49 -26.36 16.55
C ARG A 114 -41.21 -25.51 16.62
N PRO A 115 -40.03 -26.14 16.55
CA PRO A 115 -38.77 -25.44 16.34
C PRO A 115 -38.79 -24.61 15.05
N ALA A 116 -38.27 -23.39 15.14
CA ALA A 116 -38.09 -22.47 14.03
C ALA A 116 -36.91 -22.92 13.17
N ARG A 117 -37.09 -22.94 11.85
CA ARG A 117 -36.00 -23.17 10.89
C ARG A 117 -35.18 -21.88 10.75
N PRO A 118 -33.87 -21.96 10.47
CA PRO A 118 -33.02 -20.77 10.29
C PRO A 118 -33.55 -19.77 9.27
N GLU A 119 -34.19 -20.23 8.19
CA GLU A 119 -34.80 -19.36 7.18
C GLU A 119 -36.01 -18.58 7.71
N GLU A 120 -36.78 -19.16 8.61
CA GLU A 120 -37.94 -18.52 9.22
C GLU A 120 -37.51 -17.46 10.24
N VAL A 121 -36.42 -17.72 10.97
CA VAL A 121 -35.79 -16.72 11.83
C VAL A 121 -35.27 -15.55 11.01
N ARG A 122 -34.63 -15.80 9.85
CA ARG A 122 -34.20 -14.74 8.93
C ARG A 122 -35.37 -13.91 8.41
N LEU A 123 -36.46 -14.57 8.01
CA LEU A 123 -37.68 -13.89 7.57
C LEU A 123 -38.27 -13.00 8.69
N TRP A 124 -38.34 -13.51 9.91
CA TRP A 124 -38.80 -12.75 11.08
C TRP A 124 -37.94 -11.51 11.34
N LEU A 125 -36.63 -11.61 11.11
CA LEU A 125 -35.68 -10.50 11.25
C LEU A 125 -35.76 -9.47 10.12
N GLY A 126 -36.63 -9.65 9.13
CA GLY A 126 -36.70 -8.82 7.94
C GLY A 126 -35.49 -8.98 7.02
N MET A 127 -34.73 -10.06 7.17
CA MET A 127 -33.62 -10.38 6.28
C MET A 127 -34.20 -11.01 5.01
N ALA A 128 -33.79 -10.54 3.84
CA ALA A 128 -34.09 -11.22 2.59
C ALA A 128 -33.68 -12.70 2.74
N ALA A 129 -34.55 -13.62 2.30
CA ALA A 129 -34.20 -15.04 2.24
C ALA A 129 -32.81 -15.14 1.59
N PRO A 130 -31.89 -15.99 2.09
CA PRO A 130 -30.69 -16.27 1.32
C PRO A 130 -31.23 -16.73 -0.02
N ALA A 131 -31.05 -15.92 -1.07
CA ALA A 131 -31.33 -16.39 -2.41
C ALA A 131 -30.65 -17.74 -2.46
N ARG A 132 -31.40 -18.81 -2.78
CA ARG A 132 -30.79 -20.08 -3.16
C ARG A 132 -29.78 -19.68 -4.21
N SER A 133 -28.53 -19.48 -3.80
CA SER A 133 -27.48 -19.12 -4.70
C SER A 133 -27.24 -20.45 -5.39
N LYS A 134 -28.01 -20.69 -6.45
CA LYS A 134 -27.39 -21.14 -7.68
C LYS A 134 -26.18 -20.24 -7.80
N LYS A 135 -25.04 -20.73 -7.33
CA LYS A 135 -23.75 -20.10 -7.51
C LYS A 135 -23.54 -20.03 -9.02
N SER A 136 -24.13 -19.03 -9.67
CA SER A 136 -23.27 -18.20 -10.47
C SER A 136 -22.29 -17.64 -9.42
N ARG A 137 -21.00 -17.96 -9.38
CA ARG A 137 -20.10 -17.79 -10.52
C ARG A 137 -20.64 -16.76 -11.51
N GLN A 138 -21.25 -15.68 -10.99
CA GLN A 138 -21.22 -14.41 -11.67
C GLN A 138 -19.74 -14.10 -11.63
N SER A 139 -19.10 -14.47 -12.73
CA SER A 139 -17.72 -14.14 -13.01
C SER A 139 -17.52 -12.67 -12.65
N ILE A 140 -16.32 -12.29 -12.22
CA ILE A 140 -15.89 -10.89 -12.19
C ILE A 140 -16.31 -10.14 -13.49
N LEU A 141 -16.39 -10.86 -14.62
CA LEU A 141 -16.87 -10.40 -15.92
C LEU A 141 -18.39 -10.14 -16.02
N ALA A 142 -19.21 -10.73 -15.15
CA ALA A 142 -20.66 -10.47 -15.11
C ALA A 142 -21.00 -9.16 -14.38
N ALA A 143 -20.11 -8.68 -13.50
CA ALA A 143 -20.27 -7.44 -12.74
C ALA A 143 -19.51 -6.25 -13.35
N THR A 144 -18.72 -6.48 -14.41
CA THR A 144 -17.92 -5.47 -15.11
C THR A 144 -17.93 -5.70 -16.61
N GLY A 145 -18.28 -4.66 -17.38
CA GLY A 145 -18.22 -4.69 -18.85
C GLY A 145 -16.83 -4.34 -19.39
N PRO A 146 -16.58 -4.50 -20.71
CA PRO A 146 -15.33 -4.11 -21.36
C PRO A 146 -14.91 -2.67 -21.07
N ASP A 147 -15.86 -1.74 -20.93
CA ASP A 147 -15.59 -0.34 -20.60
C ASP A 147 -14.86 -0.16 -19.28
N TYR A 148 -15.27 -0.89 -18.23
CA TYR A 148 -14.61 -0.86 -16.93
C TYR A 148 -13.15 -1.29 -17.07
N TRP A 149 -12.92 -2.42 -17.76
CA TRP A 149 -11.58 -2.97 -17.96
C TRP A 149 -10.71 -2.07 -18.82
N PHE A 150 -11.27 -1.45 -19.86
CA PHE A 150 -10.57 -0.46 -20.66
C PHE A 150 -10.14 0.72 -19.81
N ARG A 151 -11.03 1.32 -19.00
CA ARG A 151 -10.69 2.45 -18.13
C ARG A 151 -9.66 2.08 -17.09
N TYR A 152 -9.82 0.93 -16.43
CA TYR A 152 -8.89 0.46 -15.41
C TYR A 152 -7.50 0.17 -16.01
N ALA A 153 -7.44 -0.52 -17.16
CA ALA A 153 -6.19 -0.83 -17.85
C ALA A 153 -5.50 0.44 -18.36
N LYS A 154 -6.26 1.38 -18.96
CA LYS A 154 -5.75 2.68 -19.37
C LYS A 154 -5.21 3.47 -18.16
N ALA A 155 -5.93 3.51 -17.05
CA ALA A 155 -5.48 4.20 -15.84
C ALA A 155 -4.18 3.58 -15.28
N ARG A 156 -4.06 2.24 -15.33
CA ARG A 156 -2.84 1.53 -14.96
C ARG A 156 -1.69 1.87 -15.91
N ARG A 157 -1.93 1.95 -17.22
CA ARG A 157 -0.97 2.37 -18.23
C ARG A 157 -0.49 3.80 -17.98
N ASP A 158 -1.42 4.74 -17.81
CA ASP A 158 -1.13 6.13 -17.45
C ASP A 158 -0.27 6.20 -16.17
N MET A 159 -0.57 5.38 -15.16
CA MET A 159 0.21 5.33 -13.92
C MET A 159 1.65 4.82 -14.12
N LEU A 160 1.84 3.87 -15.03
CA LEU A 160 3.15 3.31 -15.39
C LEU A 160 3.96 4.29 -16.27
N ASP A 161 3.28 5.11 -17.07
CA ASP A 161 3.86 6.21 -17.85
C ASP A 161 4.20 7.45 -17.02
N GLY A 162 3.78 7.50 -15.75
CA GLY A 162 3.94 8.67 -14.90
C GLY A 162 2.92 9.79 -15.17
N GLN A 163 1.85 9.50 -15.91
CA GLN A 163 0.70 10.39 -16.12
C GLN A 163 -0.27 10.26 -14.94
N LEU A 164 0.13 10.73 -13.76
CA LEU A 164 -0.56 10.43 -12.50
C LEU A 164 -1.88 11.22 -12.33
N ILE A 165 -1.81 12.55 -12.35
CA ILE A 165 -2.87 13.52 -12.01
C ILE A 165 -2.79 14.68 -13.02
N VAL A 166 -3.27 14.48 -14.24
CA VAL A 166 -3.16 15.48 -15.32
C VAL A 166 -4.22 16.56 -15.15
N ASP A 167 -5.48 16.16 -15.11
CA ASP A 167 -6.63 17.03 -14.84
C ASP A 167 -7.79 16.20 -14.23
N ALA A 168 -9.01 16.73 -14.25
CA ALA A 168 -10.17 16.04 -13.68
C ALA A 168 -10.62 14.80 -14.49
N GLU A 169 -10.26 14.71 -15.77
CA GLU A 169 -10.71 13.71 -16.74
C GLU A 169 -9.57 12.80 -17.25
N HIS A 170 -8.33 13.27 -17.23
CA HIS A 170 -7.16 12.61 -17.76
C HIS A 170 -6.15 12.19 -16.68
N GLY A 171 -5.39 11.14 -17.00
CA GLY A 171 -4.38 10.54 -16.13
C GLY A 171 -4.91 9.39 -15.27
N ALA A 172 -4.00 8.75 -14.55
CA ALA A 172 -4.26 7.55 -13.77
C ALA A 172 -5.34 7.75 -12.70
N LEU A 173 -5.27 8.85 -11.95
CA LEU A 173 -6.22 9.14 -10.87
C LEU A 173 -7.64 9.29 -11.41
N ALA A 174 -7.81 10.09 -12.48
CA ALA A 174 -9.10 10.28 -13.13
C ALA A 174 -9.63 8.95 -13.70
N GLY A 175 -8.79 8.20 -14.39
CA GLY A 175 -9.15 6.89 -14.94
C GLY A 175 -9.62 5.88 -13.90
N PHE A 176 -8.92 5.76 -12.75
CA PHE A 176 -9.37 4.88 -11.67
C PHE A 176 -10.66 5.36 -11.00
N ARG A 177 -10.88 6.68 -10.87
CA ARG A 177 -12.15 7.24 -10.38
C ARG A 177 -13.30 6.93 -11.34
N MET A 178 -13.07 7.05 -12.65
CA MET A 178 -14.08 6.70 -13.66
C MET A 178 -14.40 5.20 -13.64
N ALA A 179 -13.38 4.34 -13.55
CA ALA A 179 -13.58 2.89 -13.42
C ALA A 179 -14.42 2.55 -12.17
N ALA A 180 -14.12 3.17 -11.02
CA ALA A 180 -14.90 2.97 -9.79
C ALA A 180 -16.38 3.36 -9.95
N LYS A 181 -16.68 4.43 -10.70
CA LYS A 181 -18.07 4.88 -10.96
C LYS A 181 -18.84 3.97 -11.91
N GLN A 182 -18.16 3.18 -12.74
CA GLN A 182 -18.78 2.31 -13.75
C GLN A 182 -19.23 0.95 -13.21
N THR A 183 -18.93 0.64 -11.94
CA THR A 183 -19.28 -0.65 -11.35
C THR A 183 -19.92 -0.46 -9.99
N SER A 184 -20.95 -1.26 -9.71
CA SER A 184 -21.52 -1.44 -8.38
C SER A 184 -20.83 -2.55 -7.59
N ASP A 185 -19.87 -3.27 -8.20
CA ASP A 185 -19.10 -4.31 -7.52
C ASP A 185 -18.12 -3.67 -6.53
N ARG A 186 -18.36 -3.91 -5.24
CA ARG A 186 -17.55 -3.40 -4.14
C ARG A 186 -16.09 -3.85 -4.21
N ARG A 187 -15.80 -5.03 -4.75
CA ARG A 187 -14.42 -5.52 -4.94
C ARG A 187 -13.69 -4.68 -5.98
N MET A 188 -14.37 -4.34 -7.07
CA MET A 188 -13.80 -3.53 -8.15
C MET A 188 -13.64 -2.07 -7.72
N GLN A 189 -14.61 -1.53 -6.97
CA GLN A 189 -14.47 -0.22 -6.31
C GLN A 189 -13.30 -0.20 -5.33
N ALA A 190 -13.14 -1.24 -4.51
CA ALA A 190 -12.03 -1.36 -3.56
C ALA A 190 -10.67 -1.46 -4.27
N LEU A 191 -10.60 -2.21 -5.37
CA LEU A 191 -9.41 -2.29 -6.20
C LEU A 191 -9.05 -0.92 -6.80
N ALA A 192 -10.03 -0.21 -7.35
CA ALA A 192 -9.83 1.14 -7.88
C ALA A 192 -9.38 2.14 -6.80
N LEU A 193 -9.96 2.11 -5.60
CA LEU A 193 -9.53 2.94 -4.47
C LEU A 193 -8.08 2.64 -4.04
N LEU A 194 -7.69 1.36 -3.96
CA LEU A 194 -6.30 1.01 -3.67
C LEU A 194 -5.34 1.61 -4.70
N GLN A 195 -5.69 1.55 -5.99
CA GLN A 195 -4.85 2.13 -7.04
C GLN A 195 -4.83 3.66 -6.98
N GLN A 196 -5.95 4.32 -6.67
CA GLN A 196 -5.97 5.77 -6.41
C GLN A 196 -5.02 6.17 -5.28
N ALA A 197 -4.98 5.40 -4.17
CA ALA A 197 -4.02 5.63 -3.09
C ALA A 197 -2.57 5.46 -3.56
N MET A 198 -2.29 4.46 -4.41
CA MET A 198 -0.96 4.29 -5.01
C MET A 198 -0.57 5.46 -5.92
N VAL A 199 -1.51 6.04 -6.68
CA VAL A 199 -1.27 7.22 -7.52
C VAL A 199 -0.88 8.41 -6.64
N TRP A 200 -1.64 8.70 -5.58
CA TRP A 200 -1.33 9.79 -4.64
C TRP A 200 0.03 9.62 -3.97
N ARG A 201 0.34 8.40 -3.54
CA ARG A 201 1.66 8.07 -2.99
C ARG A 201 2.78 8.34 -3.99
N ARG A 202 2.63 7.89 -5.24
CA ARG A 202 3.63 8.13 -6.31
C ARG A 202 3.76 9.62 -6.66
N ALA A 203 2.71 10.40 -6.47
CA ALA A 203 2.73 11.86 -6.64
C ALA A 203 3.35 12.60 -5.44
N GLY A 204 3.71 11.90 -4.36
CA GLY A 204 4.28 12.49 -3.15
C GLY A 204 3.24 13.13 -2.21
N ASN A 205 1.95 12.78 -2.34
CA ASN A 205 0.89 13.28 -1.47
C ASN A 205 0.39 12.17 -0.54
N ALA A 206 1.08 12.02 0.59
CA ALA A 206 0.77 11.01 1.61
C ALA A 206 -0.61 11.25 2.25
N ASP A 207 -0.96 12.50 2.55
CA ASP A 207 -2.26 12.85 3.14
C ASP A 207 -3.42 12.41 2.26
N ALA A 208 -3.37 12.72 0.96
CA ALA A 208 -4.40 12.29 0.02
C ALA A 208 -4.44 10.76 -0.15
N ALA A 209 -3.28 10.10 -0.14
CA ALA A 209 -3.21 8.64 -0.15
C ALA A 209 -3.92 8.06 1.09
N MET A 210 -3.65 8.60 2.28
CA MET A 210 -4.25 8.16 3.54
C MET A 210 -5.76 8.38 3.57
N GLN A 211 -6.27 9.51 3.05
CA GLN A 211 -7.70 9.76 2.92
C GLN A 211 -8.41 8.71 2.04
N VAL A 212 -7.79 8.34 0.92
CA VAL A 212 -8.32 7.29 0.03
C VAL A 212 -8.25 5.92 0.69
N LEU A 213 -7.19 5.62 1.45
CA LEU A 213 -7.10 4.36 2.22
C LEU A 213 -8.16 4.29 3.31
N ASP A 214 -8.53 5.40 3.94
CA ASP A 214 -9.64 5.44 4.90
C ASP A 214 -10.99 5.22 4.23
N GLU A 215 -11.18 5.71 3.01
CA GLU A 215 -12.35 5.39 2.18
C GLU A 215 -12.40 3.90 1.83
N LEU A 216 -11.27 3.32 1.41
CA LEU A 216 -11.14 1.89 1.19
C LEU A 216 -11.48 1.09 2.46
N THR A 217 -11.00 1.53 3.63
CA THR A 217 -11.34 0.90 4.91
C THR A 217 -12.83 0.96 5.21
N ARG A 218 -13.52 2.07 4.90
CA ARG A 218 -14.99 2.19 5.04
C ARG A 218 -15.72 1.27 4.08
N LEU A 219 -15.31 1.21 2.81
CA LEU A 219 -15.92 0.36 1.79
C LEU A 219 -15.78 -1.14 2.11
N ARG A 220 -14.72 -1.54 2.83
CA ARG A 220 -14.42 -2.93 3.18
C ARG A 220 -15.14 -3.45 4.43
N ARG A 221 -15.86 -2.60 5.17
CA ARG A 221 -16.68 -3.04 6.32
C ARG A 221 -17.80 -3.98 5.84
N PRO A 222 -18.15 -5.03 6.61
CA PRO A 222 -17.94 -6.39 6.10
C PRO A 222 -19.25 -7.07 5.75
N GLN A 223 -19.59 -6.97 4.47
CA GLN A 223 -20.35 -8.00 3.77
C GLN A 223 -19.46 -8.72 2.74
N SER A 224 -18.14 -8.54 2.83
CA SER A 224 -17.21 -8.97 1.81
C SER A 224 -16.28 -10.01 2.39
N GLY A 225 -16.48 -11.26 1.97
CA GLY A 225 -15.66 -12.40 2.38
C GLY A 225 -14.18 -12.26 2.03
N ALA A 226 -13.44 -13.37 2.18
CA ALA A 226 -11.99 -13.48 1.96
C ALA A 226 -11.46 -12.82 0.66
N GLU A 227 -12.31 -12.61 -0.35
CA GLU A 227 -11.96 -12.01 -1.65
C GLU A 227 -11.45 -10.56 -1.60
N ILE A 228 -11.80 -9.77 -0.59
CA ILE A 228 -11.28 -8.39 -0.40
C ILE A 228 -10.17 -8.34 0.67
N GLY A 229 -9.74 -9.49 1.21
CA GLY A 229 -8.74 -9.56 2.27
C GLY A 229 -7.37 -9.01 1.84
N TRP A 230 -6.88 -9.42 0.67
CA TRP A 230 -5.56 -9.01 0.16
C TRP A 230 -5.47 -7.51 -0.15
N LEU A 231 -6.59 -6.89 -0.57
CA LEU A 231 -6.66 -5.43 -0.78
C LEU A 231 -6.43 -4.68 0.54
N GLY A 232 -6.77 -5.27 1.67
CA GLY A 232 -6.44 -4.74 2.98
C GLY A 232 -5.01 -4.90 3.38
N ALA A 233 -4.45 -6.08 3.18
CA ALA A 233 -3.04 -6.31 3.40
C ALA A 233 -2.21 -5.30 2.58
N MET A 234 -2.55 -5.10 1.31
CA MET A 234 -1.94 -4.07 0.47
C MET A 234 -2.18 -2.65 0.99
N ALA A 235 -3.37 -2.33 1.48
CA ALA A 235 -3.64 -1.02 2.08
C ALA A 235 -2.69 -0.72 3.25
N GLU A 236 -2.45 -1.69 4.14
CA GLU A 236 -1.49 -1.54 5.25
C GLU A 236 -0.05 -1.37 4.75
N VAL A 237 0.34 -2.11 3.70
CA VAL A 237 1.64 -1.90 3.04
C VAL A 237 1.75 -0.48 2.47
N VAL A 238 0.71 0.05 1.83
CA VAL A 238 0.69 1.43 1.32
C VAL A 238 0.77 2.47 2.45
N ARG A 239 0.12 2.25 3.60
CA ARG A 239 0.26 3.12 4.79
C ARG A 239 1.72 3.17 5.26
N ALA A 240 2.37 2.01 5.36
CA ALA A 240 3.77 1.94 5.74
C ALA A 240 4.69 2.63 4.71
N TRP A 241 4.39 2.51 3.42
CA TRP A 241 5.13 3.26 2.39
C TRP A 241 4.97 4.78 2.54
N CYS A 242 3.79 5.28 2.92
CA CYS A 242 3.58 6.70 3.16
C CYS A 242 4.45 7.19 4.33
N ALA A 243 4.47 6.45 5.44
CA ALA A 243 5.34 6.75 6.58
C ALA A 243 6.83 6.73 6.19
N TYR A 244 7.25 5.79 5.34
CA TYR A 244 8.63 5.75 4.82
C TYR A 244 8.96 6.98 3.97
N ALA A 245 8.06 7.41 3.09
CA ALA A 245 8.25 8.60 2.25
C ALA A 245 8.39 9.88 3.09
N GLU A 246 7.72 9.96 4.23
CA GLU A 246 7.83 11.04 5.22
C GLU A 246 9.08 10.94 6.13
N ARG A 247 10.02 10.03 5.82
CA ARG A 247 11.22 9.76 6.62
C ARG A 247 10.93 9.21 8.03
N ASN A 248 9.72 8.73 8.29
CA ASN A 248 9.37 8.10 9.57
C ASN A 248 9.60 6.58 9.51
N LEU A 249 10.87 6.18 9.60
CA LEU A 249 11.28 4.77 9.53
C LEU A 249 10.68 3.91 10.64
N ALA A 250 10.58 4.46 11.86
CA ALA A 250 10.02 3.75 13.00
C ALA A 250 8.53 3.42 12.78
N GLU A 251 7.76 4.39 12.29
CA GLU A 251 6.34 4.18 12.01
C GLU A 251 6.13 3.22 10.82
N ALA A 252 6.92 3.36 9.76
CA ALA A 252 6.85 2.45 8.60
C ALA A 252 7.06 0.99 9.02
N GLU A 253 8.07 0.72 9.85
CA GLU A 253 8.31 -0.63 10.38
C GLU A 253 7.17 -1.08 11.30
N ARG A 254 6.74 -0.24 12.24
CA ARG A 254 5.66 -0.57 13.17
C ARG A 254 4.38 -0.98 12.44
N LEU A 255 4.01 -0.22 11.40
CA LEU A 255 2.84 -0.51 10.56
C LEU A 255 2.98 -1.86 9.84
N LEU A 256 4.14 -2.12 9.21
CA LEU A 256 4.39 -3.40 8.55
C LEU A 256 4.35 -4.58 9.51
N GLN A 257 5.01 -4.47 10.67
CA GLN A 257 5.04 -5.54 11.67
C GLN A 257 3.64 -5.82 12.21
N ALA A 258 2.88 -4.77 12.55
CA ALA A 258 1.50 -4.91 13.01
C ALA A 258 0.63 -5.61 11.95
N ALA A 259 0.76 -5.23 10.68
CA ALA A 259 -0.01 -5.83 9.59
C ALA A 259 0.34 -7.31 9.35
N ARG A 260 1.63 -7.69 9.49
CA ARG A 260 2.09 -9.09 9.33
C ARG A 260 1.51 -10.03 10.38
N VAL A 261 1.38 -9.58 11.63
CA VAL A 261 0.88 -10.41 12.72
C VAL A 261 -0.64 -10.36 12.86
N ASP A 262 -1.30 -9.38 12.23
CA ASP A 262 -2.75 -9.22 12.25
C ASP A 262 -3.45 -10.46 11.64
N PRO A 263 -4.32 -11.17 12.39
CA PRO A 263 -5.02 -12.35 11.89
C PRO A 263 -5.81 -12.11 10.59
N ARG A 264 -6.25 -10.87 10.35
CA ARG A 264 -6.99 -10.48 9.14
C ARG A 264 -6.13 -10.56 7.89
N TRP A 265 -4.84 -10.24 8.00
CA TRP A 265 -3.95 -10.04 6.86
C TRP A 265 -2.84 -11.08 6.77
N ARG A 266 -2.53 -11.79 7.88
CA ARG A 266 -1.40 -12.71 8.01
C ARG A 266 -1.23 -13.66 6.82
N ALA A 267 -2.31 -14.31 6.39
CA ALA A 267 -2.27 -15.23 5.25
C ALA A 267 -1.86 -14.53 3.94
N HIS A 268 -2.29 -13.29 3.72
CA HIS A 268 -1.90 -12.53 2.53
C HIS A 268 -0.45 -12.07 2.59
N PHE A 269 0.05 -11.69 3.77
CA PHE A 269 1.48 -11.43 3.97
C PHE A 269 2.34 -12.69 3.80
N GLN A 270 1.77 -13.89 3.92
CA GLN A 270 2.50 -15.15 3.77
C GLN A 270 2.40 -15.75 2.36
N TYR A 271 1.33 -15.50 1.62
CA TYR A 271 1.05 -16.23 0.37
C TYR A 271 0.58 -15.37 -0.81
N HIS A 272 0.21 -14.10 -0.62
CA HIS A 272 -0.28 -13.29 -1.73
C HIS A 272 0.90 -12.64 -2.46
N PRO A 273 1.19 -12.97 -3.73
CA PRO A 273 2.47 -12.60 -4.35
C PRO A 273 2.72 -11.09 -4.37
N ARG A 274 1.72 -10.29 -4.75
CA ARG A 274 1.84 -8.83 -4.75
C ARG A 274 2.10 -8.22 -3.36
N VAL A 275 1.51 -8.80 -2.31
CA VAL A 275 1.72 -8.34 -0.93
C VAL A 275 3.14 -8.69 -0.50
N GLN A 276 3.61 -9.90 -0.85
CA GLN A 276 4.95 -10.35 -0.54
C GLN A 276 6.04 -9.54 -1.26
N THR A 277 5.87 -9.26 -2.55
CA THR A 277 6.79 -8.41 -3.30
C THR A 277 6.90 -7.02 -2.68
N GLU A 278 5.75 -6.37 -2.42
CA GLU A 278 5.72 -4.98 -1.95
C GLU A 278 6.19 -4.85 -0.50
N GLN A 279 5.87 -5.81 0.38
CA GLN A 279 6.40 -5.81 1.74
C GLN A 279 7.92 -6.03 1.75
N ALA A 280 8.43 -6.94 0.91
CA ALA A 280 9.85 -7.28 0.91
C ALA A 280 10.66 -6.10 0.39
N ASN A 281 10.18 -5.43 -0.66
CA ASN A 281 10.81 -4.21 -1.18
C ASN A 281 10.83 -3.09 -0.11
N LEU A 282 9.73 -2.89 0.63
CA LEU A 282 9.70 -1.88 1.70
C LEU A 282 10.58 -2.25 2.91
N GLN A 283 10.62 -3.53 3.31
CA GLN A 283 11.52 -4.02 4.35
C GLN A 283 12.98 -3.78 3.97
N ALA A 284 13.34 -4.07 2.72
CA ALA A 284 14.67 -3.83 2.20
C ALA A 284 15.06 -2.34 2.27
N LEU A 285 14.13 -1.44 1.94
CA LEU A 285 14.34 0.00 2.03
C LEU A 285 14.53 0.49 3.47
N ILE A 286 13.79 -0.07 4.43
CA ILE A 286 13.93 0.23 5.86
C ILE A 286 15.30 -0.22 6.35
N HIS A 287 15.68 -1.48 6.08
CA HIS A 287 17.00 -2.01 6.46
C HIS A 287 18.15 -1.24 5.79
N ARG A 288 18.03 -0.88 4.52
CA ARG A 288 19.02 -0.01 3.84
C ARG A 288 19.20 1.32 4.57
N ALA A 289 18.10 1.97 4.95
CA ALA A 289 18.17 3.25 5.64
C ALA A 289 18.88 3.13 7.00
N ARG A 290 18.71 2.00 7.70
CA ARG A 290 19.41 1.71 8.95
C ARG A 290 20.89 1.40 8.76
N ALA A 291 21.21 0.62 7.74
CA ALA A 291 22.59 0.29 7.39
C ALA A 291 23.41 1.57 7.11
N LEU A 292 22.79 2.57 6.48
CA LEU A 292 23.42 3.85 6.15
C LEU A 292 23.37 4.90 7.28
N ASP A 293 22.73 4.58 8.42
CA ASP A 293 22.68 5.49 9.56
C ASP A 293 24.01 5.42 10.33
N ALA A 294 24.84 6.44 10.17
CA ALA A 294 26.15 6.55 10.81
C ALA A 294 26.07 6.56 12.36
N ASN A 295 24.89 6.82 12.95
CA ASN A 295 24.71 6.77 14.40
C ASN A 295 24.51 5.35 14.94
N ARG A 296 24.28 4.35 14.07
CA ARG A 296 24.12 2.97 14.48
C ARG A 296 25.47 2.27 14.68
N PRO A 297 25.57 1.33 15.64
CA PRO A 297 26.76 0.49 15.81
C PRO A 297 27.11 -0.29 14.53
N GLY A 298 28.40 -0.37 14.19
CA GLY A 298 28.90 -1.07 13.01
C GLY A 298 28.33 -2.48 12.80
N PRO A 299 28.32 -3.38 13.80
CA PRO A 299 27.75 -4.72 13.65
C PRO A 299 26.25 -4.73 13.28
N GLN A 300 25.47 -3.80 13.83
CA GLN A 300 24.05 -3.66 13.50
C GLN A 300 23.88 -3.14 12.07
N ARG A 301 24.72 -2.19 11.65
CA ARG A 301 24.73 -1.68 10.26
C ARG A 301 25.05 -2.79 9.26
N MET A 302 26.00 -3.69 9.57
CA MET A 302 26.32 -4.85 8.72
C MET A 302 25.15 -5.83 8.65
N GLN A 303 24.50 -6.12 9.78
CA GLN A 303 23.30 -6.96 9.81
C GLN A 303 22.17 -6.37 8.98
N ASP A 304 21.89 -5.08 9.14
CA ASP A 304 20.89 -4.35 8.36
C ASP A 304 21.24 -4.35 6.86
N ALA A 305 22.51 -4.21 6.49
CA ALA A 305 22.95 -4.28 5.10
C ALA A 305 22.66 -5.65 4.47
N ALA A 306 22.99 -6.74 5.17
CA ALA A 306 22.71 -8.10 4.73
C ALA A 306 21.19 -8.35 4.58
N GLN A 307 20.38 -7.89 5.54
CA GLN A 307 18.92 -8.00 5.49
C GLN A 307 18.33 -7.20 4.33
N ALA A 308 18.86 -5.99 4.05
CA ALA A 308 18.40 -5.19 2.92
C ALA A 308 18.57 -5.93 1.59
N ILE A 309 19.75 -6.51 1.36
CA ILE A 309 20.05 -7.26 0.14
C ILE A 309 19.20 -8.51 0.03
N GLN A 310 19.07 -9.28 1.11
CA GLN A 310 18.22 -10.47 1.14
C GLN A 310 16.77 -10.13 0.77
N HIS A 311 16.22 -9.08 1.38
CA HIS A 311 14.85 -8.66 1.10
C HIS A 311 14.66 -8.15 -0.33
N TYR A 312 15.62 -7.43 -0.92
CA TYR A 312 15.54 -7.06 -2.34
C TYR A 312 15.59 -8.27 -3.28
N ARG A 313 16.49 -9.24 -3.01
CA ARG A 313 16.58 -10.49 -3.78
C ARG A 313 15.26 -11.28 -3.68
N SER A 314 14.67 -11.37 -2.48
CA SER A 314 13.33 -11.96 -2.29
C SER A 314 12.25 -11.18 -3.04
N ALA A 315 12.23 -9.84 -2.97
CA ALA A 315 11.25 -9.03 -3.67
C ALA A 315 11.33 -9.24 -5.19
N LEU A 316 12.54 -9.33 -5.75
CA LEU A 316 12.77 -9.59 -7.16
C LEU A 316 12.30 -10.98 -7.58
N SER A 317 12.68 -12.03 -6.84
CA SER A 317 12.25 -13.42 -7.11
C SER A 317 10.72 -13.54 -7.07
N LEU A 318 10.08 -13.03 -6.01
CA LEU A 318 8.62 -13.03 -5.87
C LEU A 318 7.93 -12.25 -6.99
N ALA A 319 8.50 -11.10 -7.38
CA ALA A 319 7.95 -10.31 -8.48
C ALA A 319 8.04 -11.05 -9.82
N HIS A 320 9.15 -11.75 -10.07
CA HIS A 320 9.36 -12.51 -11.30
C HIS A 320 8.41 -13.72 -11.36
N GLU A 321 8.33 -14.50 -10.29
CA GLU A 321 7.41 -15.65 -10.17
C GLU A 321 5.94 -15.26 -10.36
N ALA A 322 5.58 -14.03 -9.99
CA ALA A 322 4.24 -13.49 -10.12
C ALA A 322 4.01 -12.62 -11.36
N GLU A 323 4.99 -12.53 -12.26
CA GLU A 323 4.96 -11.71 -13.48
C GLU A 323 4.65 -10.21 -13.21
N LEU A 324 5.04 -9.71 -12.03
CA LEU A 324 4.91 -8.32 -11.61
C LEU A 324 6.12 -7.50 -12.07
N PHE A 325 6.26 -7.32 -13.39
CA PHE A 325 7.47 -6.74 -13.98
C PHE A 325 7.80 -5.31 -13.53
N ASP A 326 6.79 -4.48 -13.18
CA ASP A 326 7.06 -3.16 -12.58
C ASP A 326 7.63 -3.27 -11.16
N GLY A 327 7.17 -4.26 -10.39
CA GLY A 327 7.74 -4.62 -9.09
C GLY A 327 9.16 -5.15 -9.21
N ALA A 328 9.40 -6.04 -10.19
CA ALA A 328 10.73 -6.60 -10.47
C ALA A 328 11.73 -5.51 -10.87
N ALA A 329 11.34 -4.60 -11.78
CA ALA A 329 12.16 -3.46 -12.18
C ALA A 329 12.46 -2.54 -10.97
N SER A 330 11.48 -2.29 -10.11
CA SER A 330 11.71 -1.51 -8.88
C SER A 330 12.67 -2.20 -7.91
N ALA A 331 12.54 -3.50 -7.70
CA ALA A 331 13.41 -4.26 -6.80
C ALA A 331 14.84 -4.32 -7.32
N ALA A 332 15.04 -4.59 -8.62
CA ALA A 332 16.35 -4.59 -9.27
C ALA A 332 17.02 -3.21 -9.19
N SER A 333 16.27 -2.14 -9.47
CA SER A 333 16.77 -0.76 -9.39
C SER A 333 17.25 -0.42 -7.97
N ASN A 334 16.43 -0.76 -6.97
CA ASN A 334 16.76 -0.51 -5.57
C ASN A 334 17.93 -1.38 -5.08
N LEU A 335 18.03 -2.64 -5.53
CA LEU A 335 19.14 -3.52 -5.22
C LEU A 335 20.45 -2.95 -5.75
N GLY A 336 20.50 -2.58 -7.05
CA GLY A 336 21.67 -1.96 -7.65
C GLY A 336 22.10 -0.71 -6.89
N TRP A 337 21.17 0.21 -6.62
CA TRP A 337 21.48 1.40 -5.83
C TRP A 337 21.99 1.10 -4.43
N THR A 338 21.44 0.08 -3.79
CA THR A 338 21.84 -0.34 -2.44
C THR A 338 23.26 -0.89 -2.42
N LEU A 339 23.60 -1.77 -3.36
CA LEU A 339 24.95 -2.32 -3.52
C LEU A 339 25.97 -1.20 -3.76
N TRP A 340 25.65 -0.26 -4.65
CA TRP A 340 26.53 0.89 -4.92
C TRP A 340 26.73 1.75 -3.67
N LEU A 341 25.67 2.07 -2.94
CA LEU A 341 25.76 2.86 -1.71
C LEU A 341 26.64 2.18 -0.66
N PHE A 342 26.51 0.86 -0.48
CA PHE A 342 27.32 0.10 0.47
C PHE A 342 28.79 0.07 0.06
N GLN A 343 29.09 -0.13 -1.23
CA GLN A 343 30.46 -0.07 -1.78
C GLN A 343 31.13 1.30 -1.59
N HIS A 344 30.35 2.37 -1.49
CA HIS A 344 30.83 3.75 -1.29
C HIS A 344 30.64 4.24 0.16
N SER A 345 30.37 3.31 1.08
CA SER A 345 30.29 3.55 2.52
C SER A 345 31.28 2.64 3.26
N ASP A 346 31.39 2.80 4.57
CA ASP A 346 32.14 1.91 5.47
C ASP A 346 31.42 0.56 5.74
N ILE A 347 30.62 0.08 4.77
CA ILE A 347 29.79 -1.11 4.91
C ILE A 347 30.38 -2.23 4.05
N SER A 348 30.90 -3.27 4.70
CA SER A 348 31.37 -4.47 4.02
C SER A 348 30.23 -5.46 3.89
N VAL A 349 29.90 -5.79 2.65
CA VAL A 349 28.93 -6.84 2.29
C VAL A 349 29.70 -8.00 1.65
N PRO A 350 29.32 -9.27 1.90
CA PRO A 350 29.93 -10.40 1.20
C PRO A 350 29.85 -10.21 -0.30
N ASP A 351 31.02 -10.18 -0.96
CA ASP A 351 31.13 -9.99 -2.40
C ASP A 351 30.72 -11.30 -3.08
N THR A 352 29.62 -11.29 -3.83
CA THR A 352 29.25 -12.38 -4.73
C THR A 352 29.48 -11.92 -6.16
N GLU A 353 29.87 -12.83 -7.08
CA GLU A 353 30.17 -12.51 -8.49
C GLU A 353 29.03 -11.77 -9.24
N ASP A 354 27.81 -11.79 -8.68
CA ASP A 354 26.60 -11.11 -9.18
C ASP A 354 26.40 -9.67 -8.65
N ASP A 355 27.30 -9.12 -7.82
CA ASP A 355 27.09 -7.86 -7.11
C ASP A 355 27.57 -6.60 -7.86
N MET A 356 27.53 -6.60 -9.20
CA MET A 356 27.81 -5.39 -9.99
C MET A 356 26.58 -4.46 -10.02
N PRO A 357 26.62 -3.27 -9.36
CA PRO A 357 25.44 -2.41 -9.24
C PRO A 357 24.84 -1.98 -10.58
N LEU A 358 25.69 -1.69 -11.56
CA LEU A 358 25.29 -1.23 -12.89
C LEU A 358 24.50 -2.29 -13.68
N ARG A 359 24.76 -3.59 -13.47
CA ARG A 359 24.01 -4.68 -14.11
C ARG A 359 22.58 -4.74 -13.58
N TRP A 360 22.38 -4.50 -12.28
CA TRP A 360 21.05 -4.41 -11.67
C TRP A 360 20.25 -3.21 -12.16
N ILE A 361 20.90 -2.05 -12.35
CA ILE A 361 20.28 -0.87 -12.96
C ILE A 361 19.92 -1.12 -14.43
N ALA A 362 20.78 -1.81 -15.19
CA ALA A 362 20.50 -2.22 -16.56
C ALA A 362 19.31 -3.18 -16.64
N LEU A 363 19.26 -4.18 -15.76
CA LEU A 363 18.15 -5.13 -15.66
C LEU A 363 16.84 -4.41 -15.38
N ALA A 364 16.83 -3.45 -14.45
CA ALA A 364 15.64 -2.65 -14.16
C ALA A 364 15.15 -1.86 -15.38
N SER A 365 16.06 -1.26 -16.16
CA SER A 365 15.71 -0.58 -17.41
C SER A 365 15.15 -1.54 -18.44
N TRP A 366 15.81 -2.69 -18.63
CA TRP A 366 15.37 -3.71 -19.58
C TRP A 366 14.00 -4.28 -19.24
N LEU A 367 13.74 -4.60 -17.96
CA LEU A 367 12.43 -5.07 -17.47
C LEU A 367 11.35 -4.01 -17.69
N ALA A 368 11.65 -2.73 -17.45
CA ALA A 368 10.69 -1.67 -17.70
C ALA A 368 10.36 -1.56 -19.19
N GLU A 369 11.37 -1.37 -20.04
CA GLU A 369 11.18 -1.13 -21.48
C GLU A 369 10.56 -2.31 -22.23
N THR A 370 11.01 -3.54 -21.94
CA THR A 370 10.53 -4.76 -22.62
C THR A 370 9.05 -5.03 -22.34
N HIS A 371 8.57 -4.67 -21.15
CA HIS A 371 7.16 -4.75 -20.78
C HIS A 371 6.41 -3.44 -21.02
N GLY A 372 7.00 -2.56 -21.84
CA GLY A 372 6.43 -1.31 -22.30
C GLY A 372 6.31 -0.24 -21.23
N ASN A 373 6.80 -0.41 -20.00
CA ASN A 373 6.72 0.56 -18.91
C ASN A 373 7.68 1.74 -19.12
N ALA A 374 7.32 2.94 -18.67
CA ALA A 374 8.28 4.03 -18.61
C ALA A 374 9.39 3.73 -17.58
N LEU A 375 10.61 4.13 -17.91
CA LEU A 375 11.76 3.99 -17.01
C LEU A 375 11.52 4.78 -15.72
N SER A 376 11.67 4.16 -14.56
CA SER A 376 11.58 4.85 -13.25
C SER A 376 12.56 6.04 -13.17
N ALA A 377 12.10 7.15 -12.60
CA ALA A 377 12.93 8.37 -12.47
C ALA A 377 14.11 8.07 -11.53
N TRP A 378 13.85 7.31 -10.47
CA TRP A 378 14.89 6.84 -9.56
C TRP A 378 15.93 5.98 -10.26
N ASN A 379 15.53 5.05 -11.15
CA ASN A 379 16.50 4.22 -11.86
C ASN A 379 17.44 5.07 -12.73
N GLN A 380 16.91 6.09 -13.41
CA GLN A 380 17.72 7.01 -14.21
C GLN A 380 18.63 7.88 -13.33
N ILE A 381 18.13 8.43 -12.22
CA ILE A 381 18.94 9.20 -11.26
C ILE A 381 20.08 8.32 -10.70
N TYR A 382 19.80 7.08 -10.33
CA TYR A 382 20.81 6.14 -9.83
C TYR A 382 21.85 5.84 -10.90
N LEU A 383 21.43 5.54 -12.13
CA LEU A 383 22.34 5.33 -13.26
C LEU A 383 23.30 6.52 -13.42
N LEU A 384 22.74 7.73 -13.54
CA LEU A 384 23.49 8.97 -13.71
C LEU A 384 24.52 9.20 -12.59
N ARG A 385 24.19 8.83 -11.34
CA ARG A 385 25.13 8.91 -10.22
C ARG A 385 26.23 7.85 -10.27
N MET A 386 25.87 6.62 -10.62
CA MET A 386 26.81 5.51 -10.68
C MET A 386 27.83 5.69 -11.80
N VAL A 387 27.41 6.11 -13.00
CA VAL A 387 28.31 6.26 -14.15
C VAL A 387 29.32 7.39 -13.97
N ARG A 388 29.06 8.33 -13.06
CA ARG A 388 30.03 9.36 -12.64
C ARG A 388 30.71 9.05 -11.29
N ALA A 389 30.54 7.84 -10.74
CA ALA A 389 31.06 7.44 -9.44
C ALA A 389 30.77 8.46 -8.31
N GLY A 390 29.57 9.03 -8.28
CA GLY A 390 29.16 10.04 -7.29
C GLY A 390 29.62 11.47 -7.61
N GLY A 391 30.71 11.65 -8.37
CA GLY A 391 31.31 12.94 -8.70
C GLY A 391 32.42 13.38 -7.73
N PRO A 392 33.08 14.52 -8.00
CA PRO A 392 34.12 15.06 -7.12
C PRO A 392 33.61 15.31 -5.70
N SER A 393 34.44 14.99 -4.70
CA SER A 393 34.15 15.26 -3.27
C SER A 393 34.50 16.68 -2.85
N ALA A 394 35.44 17.34 -3.56
CA ALA A 394 35.86 18.70 -3.30
C ALA A 394 34.71 19.70 -3.46
N GLU A 395 34.66 20.69 -2.56
CA GLU A 395 33.75 21.83 -2.70
C GLU A 395 34.30 22.81 -3.73
N GLY A 396 33.43 23.32 -4.60
CA GLY A 396 33.76 24.30 -5.64
C GLY A 396 34.95 23.91 -6.52
N PRO A 397 34.98 22.71 -7.12
CA PRO A 397 36.09 22.29 -7.96
C PRO A 397 36.28 23.28 -9.14
N ASP A 398 37.52 23.40 -9.62
CA ASP A 398 37.77 24.18 -10.82
C ASP A 398 37.12 23.52 -12.05
N MET A 399 36.78 24.33 -13.06
CA MET A 399 36.13 23.81 -14.26
C MET A 399 36.99 22.77 -15.01
N PRO A 400 38.31 22.96 -15.19
CA PRO A 400 39.15 21.95 -15.84
C PRO A 400 39.16 20.61 -15.09
N GLY A 401 39.35 20.61 -13.77
CA GLY A 401 39.36 19.39 -12.97
C GLY A 401 37.99 18.71 -12.92
N PHE A 402 36.91 19.49 -12.83
CA PHE A 402 35.55 18.96 -12.87
C PHE A 402 35.24 18.25 -14.19
N ARG A 403 35.66 18.81 -15.32
CA ARG A 403 35.45 18.22 -16.66
C ARG A 403 36.37 17.04 -16.95
N ALA A 404 37.49 16.95 -16.26
CA ALA A 404 38.39 15.79 -16.32
C ALA A 404 37.90 14.62 -15.43
N TRP A 405 36.83 14.81 -14.64
CA TRP A 405 36.30 13.75 -13.78
C TRP A 405 35.88 12.53 -14.60
N PRO A 406 36.28 11.31 -14.21
CA PRO A 406 35.97 10.12 -14.98
C PRO A 406 34.46 9.85 -14.97
N VAL A 407 33.85 9.89 -16.16
CA VAL A 407 32.47 9.46 -16.39
C VAL A 407 32.47 8.33 -17.40
N LEU A 408 31.91 7.18 -17.00
CA LEU A 408 31.74 6.02 -17.87
C LEU A 408 30.88 6.42 -19.07
N SER A 409 31.36 6.24 -20.30
CA SER A 409 30.57 6.59 -21.49
C SER A 409 29.35 5.67 -21.67
N PRO A 410 28.28 6.10 -22.38
CA PRO A 410 27.15 5.21 -22.69
C PRO A 410 27.56 3.92 -23.43
N ALA A 411 28.61 3.97 -24.25
CA ALA A 411 29.16 2.81 -24.94
C ALA A 411 29.90 1.85 -23.98
N ALA A 412 30.73 2.38 -23.09
CA ALA A 412 31.44 1.58 -22.09
C ALA A 412 30.48 0.95 -21.07
N TYR A 413 29.46 1.69 -20.64
CA TYR A 413 28.37 1.15 -19.81
C TYR A 413 27.71 -0.07 -20.44
N ARG A 414 27.39 -0.01 -21.74
CA ARG A 414 26.80 -1.13 -22.48
C ARG A 414 27.69 -2.36 -22.48
N GLN A 415 28.99 -2.18 -22.71
CA GLN A 415 29.95 -3.29 -22.68
C GLN A 415 29.99 -3.91 -21.28
N GLN A 416 29.98 -3.09 -20.24
CA GLN A 416 30.03 -3.54 -18.85
C GLN A 416 28.77 -4.30 -18.40
N VAL A 417 27.59 -3.96 -18.93
CA VAL A 417 26.32 -4.60 -18.52
C VAL A 417 25.87 -5.74 -19.42
N ALA A 418 26.66 -6.09 -20.43
CA ALA A 418 26.39 -7.28 -21.26
C ALA A 418 26.21 -8.54 -20.38
N PRO A 419 25.31 -9.47 -20.77
CA PRO A 419 24.55 -9.53 -22.01
C PRO A 419 23.22 -8.74 -22.00
N ILE A 420 22.96 -7.87 -21.00
CA ILE A 420 21.69 -7.13 -20.93
C ILE A 420 21.64 -6.10 -22.06
N ALA A 421 20.78 -6.33 -23.05
CA ALA A 421 20.62 -5.45 -24.21
C ALA A 421 19.69 -4.27 -23.87
N ILE A 422 20.23 -3.07 -23.75
CA ILE A 422 19.44 -1.85 -23.49
C ILE A 422 18.90 -1.30 -24.82
N PRO A 423 17.56 -1.28 -25.05
CA PRO A 423 16.97 -0.91 -26.34
C PRO A 423 17.26 0.52 -26.78
N LYS A 424 17.12 1.49 -25.86
CA LYS A 424 17.38 2.91 -26.16
C LYS A 424 18.73 3.35 -25.63
N GLN A 425 19.57 3.81 -26.55
CA GLN A 425 20.95 4.18 -26.24
C GLN A 425 21.17 5.68 -26.42
N PRO A 426 21.45 6.41 -25.34
CA PRO A 426 21.78 7.82 -25.46
C PRO A 426 23.20 7.97 -26.02
N SER A 427 23.42 9.00 -26.82
CA SER A 427 24.78 9.41 -27.23
C SER A 427 25.53 10.05 -26.06
N ARG A 428 24.83 10.80 -25.19
CA ARG A 428 25.37 11.42 -23.98
C ARG A 428 24.42 11.25 -22.81
N TRP A 429 24.98 11.16 -21.60
CA TRP A 429 24.17 11.14 -20.38
C TRP A 429 23.36 12.42 -20.17
N LEU A 430 23.87 13.56 -20.64
CA LEU A 430 23.13 14.83 -20.62
C LEU A 430 21.81 14.73 -21.39
N ASP A 431 21.74 13.96 -22.48
CA ASP A 431 20.52 13.80 -23.27
C ASP A 431 19.43 13.04 -22.50
N VAL A 432 19.81 12.09 -21.63
CA VAL A 432 18.89 11.36 -20.76
C VAL A 432 18.22 12.30 -19.77
N VAL A 433 19.01 13.09 -19.03
CA VAL A 433 18.46 13.99 -18.02
C VAL A 433 17.69 15.16 -18.63
N ARG A 434 18.09 15.64 -19.81
CA ARG A 434 17.32 16.63 -20.58
C ARG A 434 15.96 16.11 -21.02
N ALA A 435 15.92 14.88 -21.56
CA ALA A 435 14.66 14.26 -21.95
C ALA A 435 13.72 14.11 -20.74
N MET A 436 14.24 13.62 -19.61
CA MET A 436 13.48 13.52 -18.37
C MET A 436 12.97 14.88 -17.87
N GLN A 437 13.82 15.92 -17.87
CA GLN A 437 13.40 17.28 -17.47
C GLN A 437 12.34 17.84 -18.43
N ALA A 438 12.46 17.62 -19.73
CA ALA A 438 11.50 18.07 -20.73
C ALA A 438 10.14 17.36 -20.61
N GLU A 439 10.10 16.09 -20.21
CA GLU A 439 8.85 15.39 -19.88
C GLU A 439 8.17 16.00 -18.64
N ILE A 440 8.95 16.32 -17.61
CA ILE A 440 8.44 16.95 -16.38
C ILE A 440 7.91 18.36 -16.67
N ASP A 441 8.66 19.16 -17.44
CA ASP A 441 8.30 20.55 -17.76
C ASP A 441 7.04 20.61 -18.65
N ARG A 442 6.83 19.63 -19.52
CA ARG A 442 5.60 19.48 -20.31
C ARG A 442 4.42 18.91 -19.52
N GLY A 443 4.64 18.47 -18.28
CA GLY A 443 3.63 17.78 -17.47
C GLY A 443 3.31 16.35 -17.95
N SER A 444 4.02 15.84 -18.97
CA SER A 444 3.83 14.48 -19.47
C SER A 444 4.42 13.42 -18.54
N ARG A 445 5.09 13.84 -17.46
CA ARG A 445 5.60 12.97 -16.43
C ARG A 445 5.52 13.65 -15.08
N GLN A 446 4.83 12.99 -14.16
CA GLN A 446 4.63 13.47 -12.80
C GLN A 446 5.44 12.64 -11.83
N ILE A 447 6.21 13.35 -11.01
CA ILE A 447 7.13 12.81 -10.02
C ILE A 447 7.06 13.69 -8.78
N ASP A 448 7.43 13.12 -7.63
CA ASP A 448 7.40 13.83 -6.35
C ASP A 448 8.46 14.95 -6.28
N ALA A 449 8.36 15.81 -5.26
CA ALA A 449 9.26 16.96 -5.09
C ALA A 449 10.74 16.55 -4.96
N LEU A 450 11.01 15.45 -4.26
CA LEU A 450 12.36 14.94 -4.06
C LEU A 450 12.96 14.46 -5.39
N GLN A 451 12.20 13.71 -6.17
CA GLN A 451 12.61 13.27 -7.50
C GLN A 451 12.88 14.46 -8.41
N ARG A 452 11.99 15.48 -8.45
CA ARG A 452 12.22 16.71 -9.24
C ARG A 452 13.53 17.41 -8.86
N ALA A 453 13.81 17.52 -7.57
CA ALA A 453 15.04 18.14 -7.09
C ALA A 453 16.28 17.34 -7.50
N ASN A 454 16.21 16.00 -7.44
CA ASN A 454 17.29 15.13 -7.92
C ASN A 454 17.51 15.29 -9.43
N VAL A 455 16.44 15.31 -10.26
CA VAL A 455 16.56 15.53 -11.71
C VAL A 455 17.26 16.85 -12.02
N LEU A 456 16.89 17.94 -11.34
CA LEU A 456 17.54 19.25 -11.54
C LEU A 456 19.01 19.26 -11.08
N LEU A 457 19.35 18.53 -10.02
CA LEU A 457 20.74 18.35 -9.61
C LEU A 457 21.54 17.59 -10.68
N GLU A 458 20.99 16.49 -11.19
CA GLU A 458 21.65 15.73 -12.26
C GLU A 458 21.80 16.59 -13.53
N LEU A 459 20.78 17.37 -13.89
CA LEU A 459 20.84 18.28 -15.04
C LEU A 459 21.96 19.31 -14.86
N ALA A 460 21.99 19.98 -13.71
CA ALA A 460 23.02 20.97 -13.40
C ALA A 460 24.44 20.37 -13.46
N TRP A 461 24.62 19.16 -12.95
CA TRP A 461 25.91 18.48 -12.94
C TRP A 461 26.38 18.15 -14.36
N TYR A 462 25.53 17.53 -15.18
CA TYR A 462 25.90 17.14 -16.55
C TYR A 462 26.04 18.34 -17.49
N GLU A 463 25.25 19.40 -17.31
CA GLU A 463 25.44 20.64 -18.06
C GLU A 463 26.80 21.29 -17.72
N ALA A 464 27.22 21.29 -16.45
CA ALA A 464 28.56 21.78 -16.08
C ALA A 464 29.68 20.91 -16.68
N TYR A 465 29.52 19.58 -16.62
CA TYR A 465 30.50 18.62 -17.12
C TYR A 465 30.71 18.73 -18.64
N GLU A 466 29.63 18.91 -19.39
CA GLU A 466 29.66 19.08 -20.85
C GLU A 466 30.12 20.49 -21.29
N GLY A 467 30.43 21.39 -20.35
CA GLY A 467 30.93 22.73 -20.64
C GLY A 467 29.82 23.75 -20.96
N GLU A 468 28.63 23.57 -20.39
CA GLU A 468 27.48 24.48 -20.52
C GLU A 468 27.15 25.24 -19.20
N PRO A 469 28.05 26.11 -18.70
CA PRO A 469 27.92 26.72 -17.37
C PRO A 469 26.67 27.63 -17.21
N SER A 470 26.25 28.28 -18.30
CA SER A 470 25.02 29.09 -18.30
C SER A 470 23.76 28.24 -18.13
N ALA A 471 23.73 27.05 -18.74
CA ALA A 471 22.61 26.12 -18.59
C ALA A 471 22.58 25.55 -17.17
N SER A 472 23.74 25.08 -16.70
CA SER A 472 23.91 24.57 -15.33
C SER A 472 23.46 25.59 -14.28
N THR A 473 23.82 26.87 -14.44
CA THR A 473 23.40 27.94 -13.54
C THR A 473 21.87 28.11 -13.50
N ARG A 474 21.18 27.97 -14.63
CA ARG A 474 19.70 27.99 -14.67
C ARG A 474 19.11 26.78 -13.96
N ALA A 475 19.65 25.58 -14.17
CA ALA A 475 19.22 24.37 -13.46
C ALA A 475 19.41 24.51 -11.94
N VAL A 476 20.55 25.04 -11.49
CA VAL A 476 20.82 25.34 -10.07
C VAL A 476 19.80 26.35 -9.50
N ALA A 477 19.50 27.42 -10.24
CA ALA A 477 18.51 28.41 -9.79
C ALA A 477 17.12 27.79 -9.62
N ARG A 478 16.70 26.95 -10.58
CA ARG A 478 15.45 26.18 -10.50
C ARG A 478 15.45 25.22 -9.30
N LEU A 479 16.55 24.51 -9.05
CA LEU A 479 16.69 23.61 -7.90
C LEU A 479 16.55 24.38 -6.58
N ARG A 480 17.25 25.50 -6.42
CA ARG A 480 17.19 26.35 -5.21
C ARG A 480 15.76 26.81 -4.89
N GLN A 481 15.00 27.21 -5.89
CA GLN A 481 13.59 27.61 -5.72
C GLN A 481 12.71 26.49 -5.18
N ARG A 482 13.04 25.23 -5.52
CA ARG A 482 12.27 24.05 -5.11
C ARG A 482 12.68 23.46 -3.76
N LEU A 483 13.83 23.84 -3.19
CA LEU A 483 14.28 23.29 -1.91
C LEU A 483 13.25 23.50 -0.78
N ARG A 484 12.44 24.56 -0.84
CA ARG A 484 11.35 24.82 0.11
C ARG A 484 10.27 23.73 0.14
N GLU A 485 10.14 22.93 -0.93
CA GLU A 485 9.19 21.81 -1.03
C GLU A 485 9.66 20.56 -0.26
N LEU A 486 10.93 20.54 0.20
CA LEU A 486 11.57 19.35 0.76
C LEU A 486 11.68 19.41 2.29
N THR A 487 11.89 18.25 2.92
CA THR A 487 12.23 18.15 4.35
C THR A 487 13.61 18.76 4.64
N GLU A 488 13.90 19.12 5.89
CA GLU A 488 15.23 19.69 6.22
C GLU A 488 16.41 18.75 5.91
N PRO A 489 16.36 17.43 6.22
CA PRO A 489 17.43 16.52 5.83
C PRO A 489 17.68 16.50 4.32
N ASP A 490 16.62 16.50 3.51
CA ASP A 490 16.74 16.53 2.05
C ASP A 490 17.31 17.89 1.58
N ARG A 491 16.88 19.01 2.18
CA ARG A 491 17.45 20.34 1.89
C ARG A 491 18.95 20.40 2.18
N ALA A 492 19.38 19.85 3.32
CA ALA A 492 20.79 19.80 3.69
C ALA A 492 21.61 19.01 2.66
N PHE A 493 21.11 17.85 2.21
CA PHE A 493 21.73 17.07 1.13
C PHE A 493 21.92 17.91 -0.14
N PHE A 494 20.87 18.59 -0.63
CA PHE A 494 20.99 19.37 -1.87
C PHE A 494 21.88 20.60 -1.73
N ARG A 495 21.92 21.26 -0.57
CA ARG A 495 22.86 22.36 -0.32
C ARG A 495 24.31 21.88 -0.42
N ALA A 496 24.63 20.75 0.22
CA ALA A 496 25.95 20.14 0.15
C ALA A 496 26.30 19.70 -1.28
N ALA A 497 25.36 19.05 -1.98
CA ALA A 497 25.57 18.61 -3.37
C ALA A 497 25.81 19.79 -4.33
N LEU A 498 25.08 20.90 -4.16
CA LEU A 498 25.29 22.13 -4.92
C LEU A 498 26.66 22.76 -4.66
N GLY A 499 27.21 22.58 -3.45
CA GLY A 499 28.57 23.03 -3.11
C GLY A 499 29.67 22.28 -3.87
N ARG A 500 29.38 21.09 -4.41
CA ARG A 500 30.33 20.27 -5.21
C ARG A 500 30.26 20.53 -6.71
N LEU A 501 29.42 21.47 -7.14
CA LEU A 501 29.45 21.98 -8.51
C LEU A 501 30.54 23.03 -8.64
N PRO A 502 31.13 23.19 -9.84
CA PRO A 502 32.18 24.18 -10.06
C PRO A 502 31.69 25.59 -9.73
N ALA A 503 32.57 26.39 -9.14
CA ALA A 503 32.27 27.78 -8.83
C ALA A 503 31.93 28.55 -10.12
N ARG A 504 31.07 29.57 -10.00
CA ARG A 504 30.80 30.47 -11.13
C ARG A 504 32.13 31.10 -11.56
N PRO A 505 32.48 31.08 -12.85
CA PRO A 505 33.62 31.85 -13.35
C PRO A 505 33.42 33.35 -13.12
#